data_AF-A0A1D2YTJ3-F1
#
_entry.id   AF-A0A1D2YTJ3-F1
#
_cell.length_a   1.000
_cell.length_b   1.000
_cell.length_c   1.000
_cell.angle_alpha   90.00
_cell.angle_beta   90.00
_cell.angle_gamma   90.00
#
_symmetry.space_group_name_H-M   'P 1'
#
loop_
_entity.id
_entity.type
_entity.pdbx_description
1 polymer ?
#
loop_
_entity_poly.entity_id
_entity_poly.type
_entity_poly.pdbx_seq_one_letter_code
_entity_poly.pdbx_strand_id
1 'polypeptide(L)'
;MKNNKITSGVKIWELRLVLSKPKVNSWKEAGAVLGFSDFNNFRSSFEEAIYEFNSVKKPKYSRSIQTKKFNQDENYIILEYEVTGGQSKSSISRTIGHFSKILYHGYGWKNISDDGKENRLFDISEIRPI
;
A
#
# COMPACT_ATOMS: atom_id res chain seq x y z
N MET A 1 -20.35 28.15 -19.27
CA MET A 1 -20.04 27.21 -18.16
C MET A 1 -20.13 25.79 -18.69
N LYS A 2 -19.01 25.07 -18.83
CA LYS A 2 -19.05 23.65 -19.23
C LYS A 2 -19.28 22.81 -17.98
N ASN A 3 -20.53 22.38 -17.78
CA ASN A 3 -20.87 21.31 -16.85
C ASN A 3 -20.23 20.01 -17.35
N ASN A 4 -18.97 19.78 -16.99
CA ASN A 4 -18.33 18.50 -17.23
C ASN A 4 -18.91 17.48 -16.26
N LYS A 5 -19.88 16.72 -16.78
CA LYS A 5 -20.27 15.36 -16.44
C LYS A 5 -19.52 14.79 -15.23
N ILE A 6 -20.25 14.67 -14.12
CA ILE A 6 -19.89 13.83 -12.98
C ILE A 6 -19.59 12.43 -13.53
N THR A 7 -18.33 11.99 -13.50
CA THR A 7 -18.02 10.58 -13.71
C THR A 7 -18.36 9.85 -12.41
N SER A 8 -19.63 9.54 -12.18
CA SER A 8 -20.13 8.81 -11.00
C SER A 8 -19.86 7.30 -11.09
N GLY A 9 -18.67 6.90 -11.54
CA GLY A 9 -18.25 5.51 -11.61
C GLY A 9 -17.26 5.19 -10.51
N VAL A 10 -17.38 3.98 -9.94
CA VAL A 10 -16.27 3.34 -9.22
C VAL A 10 -15.25 2.90 -10.27
N LYS A 11 -13.99 3.22 -10.05
CA LYS A 11 -12.87 2.71 -10.84
C LYS A 11 -11.97 1.90 -9.94
N ILE A 12 -11.38 0.86 -10.50
CA ILE A 12 -10.51 -0.03 -9.76
C ILE A 12 -9.10 0.09 -10.34
N TRP A 13 -8.12 0.13 -9.45
CA TRP A 13 -6.72 0.23 -9.78
C TRP A 13 -5.95 -0.89 -9.12
N GLU A 14 -5.04 -1.48 -9.87
CA GLU A 14 -4.07 -2.41 -9.34
C GLU A 14 -2.77 -1.68 -9.00
N LEU A 15 -2.24 -1.98 -7.83
CA LEU A 15 -1.05 -1.35 -7.27
C LEU A 15 -0.05 -2.44 -6.93
N ARG A 16 1.17 -2.32 -7.46
CA ARG A 16 2.26 -3.26 -7.16
C ARG A 16 3.22 -2.65 -6.16
N LEU A 17 3.21 -3.16 -4.94
CA LEU A 17 4.13 -2.78 -3.88
C LEU A 17 5.37 -3.67 -3.92
N VAL A 18 6.55 -3.07 -3.76
CA VAL A 18 7.85 -3.75 -3.69
C VAL A 18 8.63 -3.21 -2.50
N LEU A 19 9.62 -3.97 -2.03
CA LEU A 19 10.50 -3.51 -0.95
C LEU A 19 11.33 -2.30 -1.40
N SER A 20 11.38 -1.26 -0.55
CA SER A 20 12.15 -0.05 -0.83
C SER A 20 13.62 -0.32 -0.56
N LYS A 21 14.49 -0.11 -1.56
CA LYS A 21 15.96 -0.29 -1.49
C LYS A 21 16.33 -1.58 -0.72
N PRO A 22 16.20 -2.76 -1.35
CA PRO A 22 16.17 -4.04 -0.64
C PRO A 22 17.48 -4.30 0.10
N LYS A 23 17.48 -4.05 1.41
CA LYS A 23 18.39 -4.72 2.37
C LYS A 23 17.98 -6.16 2.63
N VAL A 24 16.70 -6.45 2.35
CA VAL A 24 16.08 -7.75 2.48
C VAL A 24 15.66 -8.22 1.10
N ASN A 25 15.93 -9.49 0.80
CA ASN A 25 15.70 -10.11 -0.50
C ASN A 25 14.32 -10.73 -0.60
N SER A 26 13.49 -10.68 0.45
CA SER A 26 12.11 -11.14 0.39
C SER A 26 11.18 -10.51 1.41
N TRP A 27 9.88 -10.62 1.18
CA TRP A 27 8.87 -10.21 2.16
C TRP A 27 8.88 -11.07 3.43
N LYS A 28 9.38 -12.31 3.34
CA LYS A 28 9.63 -13.15 4.52
C LYS A 28 10.76 -12.57 5.37
N GLU A 29 11.87 -12.18 4.75
CA GLU A 29 12.97 -11.49 5.44
C GLU A 29 12.53 -10.12 5.97
N ALA A 30 11.71 -9.39 5.22
CA ALA A 30 11.13 -8.12 5.68
C ALA A 30 10.31 -8.30 6.96
N GLY A 31 9.46 -9.34 7.02
CA GLY A 31 8.72 -9.69 8.24
C GLY A 31 9.65 -10.00 9.41
N ALA A 32 10.72 -10.75 9.19
CA ALA A 32 11.70 -11.06 10.23
C ALA A 32 12.43 -9.81 10.76
N VAL A 33 12.82 -8.87 9.87
CA VAL A 33 13.44 -7.59 10.26
C VAL A 33 12.49 -6.71 11.07
N LEU A 34 11.19 -6.80 10.80
CA LEU A 34 10.15 -6.14 11.58
C LEU A 34 9.78 -6.87 12.87
N GLY A 35 10.45 -7.98 13.19
CA GLY A 35 10.23 -8.73 14.43
C GLY A 35 9.05 -9.70 14.41
N PHE A 36 8.48 -10.01 13.25
CA PHE A 36 7.45 -11.05 13.14
C PHE A 36 8.08 -12.44 13.20
N SER A 37 7.51 -13.31 14.03
CA SER A 37 7.97 -14.70 14.23
C SER A 37 7.82 -15.57 12.98
N ASP A 38 6.85 -15.25 12.12
CA ASP A 38 6.64 -15.91 10.84
C ASP A 38 5.94 -14.97 9.83
N PHE A 39 5.88 -15.44 8.59
CA PHE A 39 5.28 -14.69 7.48
C PHE A 39 3.75 -14.54 7.59
N ASN A 40 3.05 -15.47 8.24
CA ASN A 40 1.60 -15.39 8.41
C ASN A 40 1.21 -14.28 9.40
N ASN A 41 2.00 -14.09 10.46
CA ASN A 41 1.81 -12.99 11.40
C ASN A 41 2.08 -11.64 10.74
N PHE A 42 3.15 -11.56 9.94
CA PHE A 42 3.43 -10.38 9.13
C PHE A 42 2.28 -10.07 8.15
N ARG A 43 1.79 -11.07 7.42
CA ARG A 43 0.65 -10.93 6.52
C ARG A 43 -0.61 -10.48 7.27
N SER A 44 -0.90 -11.07 8.43
CA SER A 44 -2.07 -10.70 9.23
C SER A 44 -2.02 -9.23 9.66
N SER A 45 -0.85 -8.75 10.11
CA SER A 45 -0.66 -7.33 10.46
C SER A 45 -0.83 -6.40 9.25
N PHE A 46 -0.43 -6.83 8.05
CA PHE A 46 -0.69 -6.08 6.82
C PHE A 46 -2.18 -5.94 6.51
N GLU A 47 -2.93 -7.05 6.63
CA GLU A 47 -4.38 -7.05 6.39
C GLU A 47 -5.13 -6.25 7.47
N GLU A 48 -4.63 -6.22 8.70
CA GLU A 48 -5.15 -5.36 9.77
C GLU A 48 -4.97 -3.87 9.44
N ALA A 49 -3.81 -3.48 8.92
CA ALA A 49 -3.59 -2.12 8.45
C ALA A 49 -4.51 -1.75 7.26
N ILE A 50 -4.82 -2.72 6.39
CA ILE A 50 -5.82 -2.54 5.32
C ILE A 50 -7.21 -2.33 5.91
N TYR A 51 -7.59 -3.14 6.90
CA TYR A 51 -8.86 -2.99 7.60
C TYR A 51 -8.97 -1.62 8.27
N GLU A 52 -7.91 -1.17 8.94
CA GLU A 52 -7.84 0.15 9.56
C GLU A 52 -7.99 1.26 8.52
N PHE A 53 -7.20 1.23 7.43
CA PHE A 53 -7.33 2.17 6.31
C PHE A 53 -8.77 2.20 5.77
N ASN A 54 -9.41 1.03 5.70
CA ASN A 54 -10.78 0.89 5.25
C ASN A 54 -11.83 1.36 6.27
N SER A 55 -11.46 1.57 7.53
CA SER A 55 -12.37 1.92 8.62
C SER A 55 -12.23 3.37 9.11
N VAL A 56 -11.09 4.03 8.89
CA VAL A 56 -10.88 5.46 9.22
C VAL A 56 -11.39 6.42 8.15
N LYS A 57 -11.39 7.74 8.45
CA LYS A 57 -11.74 8.82 7.50
C LYS A 57 -10.81 8.78 6.27
N LYS A 58 -11.32 8.21 5.18
CA LYS A 58 -10.62 8.07 3.91
C LYS A 58 -10.51 9.42 3.19
N PRO A 59 -9.52 9.60 2.31
CA PRO A 59 -9.56 10.69 1.34
C PRO A 59 -10.89 10.69 0.58
N LYS A 60 -11.39 11.87 0.23
CA LYS A 60 -12.74 12.11 -0.35
C LYS A 60 -13.14 11.16 -1.51
N TYR A 61 -12.17 10.61 -2.22
CA TYR A 61 -12.35 9.80 -3.43
C TYR A 61 -11.90 8.35 -3.27
N SER A 62 -11.51 7.96 -2.06
CA SER A 62 -10.99 6.64 -1.73
C SER A 62 -12.10 5.77 -1.17
N ARG A 63 -12.35 4.61 -1.77
CA ARG A 63 -13.41 3.67 -1.36
C ARG A 63 -12.86 2.57 -0.47
N SER A 64 -11.96 1.76 -1.00
CA SER A 64 -11.37 0.62 -0.29
C SER A 64 -10.07 0.20 -0.93
N ILE A 65 -9.15 -0.34 -0.14
CA ILE A 65 -8.04 -1.16 -0.63
C ILE A 65 -8.24 -2.60 -0.17
N GLN A 66 -7.75 -3.55 -0.94
CA GLN A 66 -7.72 -4.97 -0.55
C GLN A 66 -6.46 -5.65 -1.09
N THR A 67 -5.96 -6.64 -0.38
CA THR A 67 -4.87 -7.48 -0.87
C THR A 67 -5.43 -8.44 -1.91
N LYS A 68 -4.93 -8.35 -3.15
CA LYS A 68 -5.30 -9.27 -4.24
C LYS A 68 -4.34 -10.44 -4.31
N LYS A 69 -3.03 -10.17 -4.18
CA LYS A 69 -2.00 -11.20 -4.24
C LYS A 69 -0.82 -10.80 -3.37
N PHE A 70 -0.35 -11.73 -2.56
CA PHE A 70 0.94 -11.62 -1.92
C PHE A 70 1.88 -12.61 -2.62
N ASN A 71 2.90 -12.12 -3.34
CA ASN A 71 3.90 -12.96 -3.97
C ASN A 71 5.24 -12.81 -3.24
N GLN A 72 5.52 -13.78 -2.37
CA GLN A 72 6.75 -13.82 -1.58
C GLN A 72 7.99 -14.15 -2.42
N ASP A 73 7.84 -14.90 -3.52
CA ASP A 73 8.97 -15.38 -4.34
C ASP A 73 9.42 -14.31 -5.33
N GLU A 74 8.46 -13.56 -5.88
CA GLU A 74 8.71 -12.44 -6.81
C GLU A 74 8.77 -11.08 -6.09
N ASN A 75 8.75 -11.08 -4.76
CA ASN A 75 8.93 -9.90 -3.90
C ASN A 75 7.97 -8.74 -4.14
N TYR A 76 6.70 -9.03 -4.36
CA TYR A 76 5.68 -7.98 -4.47
C TYR A 76 4.36 -8.33 -3.79
N ILE A 77 3.62 -7.28 -3.47
CA ILE A 77 2.22 -7.33 -3.06
C ILE A 77 1.41 -6.61 -4.12
N ILE A 78 0.30 -7.22 -4.54
CA ILE A 78 -0.71 -6.57 -5.36
C ILE A 78 -1.86 -6.15 -4.48
N LEU A 79 -2.10 -4.84 -4.43
CA LEU A 79 -3.33 -4.29 -3.89
C LEU A 79 -4.29 -3.94 -5.01
N GLU A 80 -5.56 -4.16 -4.76
CA GLU A 80 -6.63 -3.58 -5.54
C GLU A 80 -7.20 -2.38 -4.78
N TYR A 81 -7.37 -1.26 -5.49
CA TYR A 81 -7.78 0.01 -4.93
C TYR A 81 -8.99 0.58 -5.66
N GLU A 82 -10.11 0.66 -4.95
CA GLU A 82 -11.32 1.28 -5.44
C GLU A 82 -11.32 2.78 -5.18
N VAL A 83 -11.64 3.55 -6.22
CA VAL A 83 -11.80 5.01 -6.17
C VAL A 83 -13.12 5.45 -6.78
N THR A 84 -13.66 6.55 -6.28
CA THR A 84 -14.82 7.22 -6.91
C THR A 84 -14.35 8.40 -7.77
N GLY A 85 -14.90 8.50 -8.98
CA GLY A 85 -14.63 9.64 -9.85
C GLY A 85 -13.44 9.48 -10.80
N GLY A 86 -13.17 10.52 -11.58
CA GLY A 86 -12.08 10.59 -12.55
C GLY A 86 -10.71 10.87 -11.90
N GLN A 87 -10.31 10.11 -10.87
CA GLN A 87 -9.01 10.29 -10.23
C GLN A 87 -7.85 10.08 -11.23
N SER A 88 -6.87 10.99 -11.20
CA SER A 88 -5.61 10.82 -11.91
C SER A 88 -4.69 9.87 -11.16
N LYS A 89 -3.69 9.30 -11.86
CA LYS A 89 -2.62 8.50 -11.26
C LYS A 89 -1.91 9.22 -10.09
N SER A 90 -1.73 10.54 -10.20
CA SER A 90 -1.10 11.36 -9.15
C SER A 90 -1.94 11.50 -7.89
N SER A 91 -3.27 11.52 -7.99
CA SER A 91 -4.15 11.51 -6.82
C SER A 91 -4.17 10.14 -6.15
N ILE A 92 -4.16 9.07 -6.94
CA ILE A 92 -4.07 7.69 -6.43
C ILE A 92 -2.75 7.50 -5.67
N SER A 93 -1.63 7.90 -6.27
CA SER A 93 -0.31 7.82 -5.61
C SER A 93 -0.28 8.54 -4.25
N ARG A 94 -0.93 9.70 -4.12
CA ARG A 94 -1.06 10.42 -2.84
C ARG A 94 -1.86 9.63 -1.80
N THR A 95 -3.00 9.04 -2.19
CA THR A 95 -3.79 8.20 -1.26
C THR A 95 -2.98 6.98 -0.80
N ILE A 96 -2.24 6.33 -1.69
CA ILE A 96 -1.41 5.18 -1.31
C ILE A 96 -0.20 5.63 -0.47
N GLY A 97 0.29 6.85 -0.68
CA GLY A 97 1.21 7.50 0.24
C GLY A 97 0.66 7.62 1.67
N HIS A 98 -0.65 7.80 1.86
CA HIS A 98 -1.27 7.74 3.19
C HIS A 98 -1.30 6.32 3.77
N PHE A 99 -1.66 5.32 2.96
CA PHE A 99 -1.60 3.92 3.41
C PHE A 99 -0.19 3.53 3.86
N SER A 100 0.83 3.91 3.09
CA SER A 100 2.23 3.71 3.47
C SER A 100 2.62 4.41 4.78
N LYS A 101 2.05 5.59 5.07
CA LYS A 101 2.23 6.27 6.35
C LYS A 101 1.54 5.55 7.51
N ILE A 102 0.38 4.92 7.30
CA ILE A 102 -0.29 4.12 8.34
C ILE A 102 0.60 2.94 8.73
N LEU A 103 1.12 2.20 7.75
CA LEU A 103 2.05 1.11 8.03
C LEU A 103 3.31 1.60 8.76
N TYR A 104 3.90 2.71 8.33
CA TYR A 104 5.11 3.26 8.93
C TYR A 104 4.90 3.78 10.37
N HIS A 105 3.87 4.61 10.61
CA HIS A 105 3.65 5.27 11.89
C HIS A 105 2.75 4.47 12.85
N GLY A 106 1.76 3.75 12.33
CA GLY A 106 0.80 2.97 13.12
C GLY A 106 1.34 1.59 13.50
N TYR A 107 2.06 0.94 12.59
CA TYR A 107 2.57 -0.43 12.79
C TYR A 107 4.09 -0.50 12.92
N GLY A 108 4.79 0.63 12.81
CA GLY A 108 6.25 0.66 12.93
C GLY A 108 6.98 -0.03 11.78
N TRP A 109 6.37 -0.13 10.59
CA TRP A 109 6.97 -0.77 9.42
C TRP A 109 8.05 0.11 8.79
N LYS A 110 9.18 0.17 9.47
CA LYS A 110 10.35 0.96 9.10
C LYS A 110 11.48 0.04 8.64
N ASN A 111 12.22 0.50 7.64
CA ASN A 111 13.51 -0.09 7.28
C ASN A 111 14.61 0.88 7.73
N ILE A 112 15.59 0.40 8.50
CA ILE A 112 16.71 1.22 8.96
C ILE A 112 17.87 1.06 7.98
N SER A 113 18.23 2.13 7.28
CA SER A 113 19.40 2.13 6.37
C SER A 113 20.72 2.06 7.14
N ASP A 114 21.84 1.77 6.46
CA ASP A 114 23.15 1.58 7.11
C ASP A 114 23.65 2.84 7.82
N ASP A 115 23.18 4.01 7.39
CA ASP A 115 23.44 5.31 8.02
C ASP A 115 22.46 5.63 9.17
N GLY A 116 21.68 4.65 9.63
CA GLY A 116 20.74 4.77 10.74
C GLY A 116 19.46 5.54 10.43
N LYS A 117 19.20 5.91 9.16
CA LYS A 117 17.96 6.60 8.79
C LYS A 117 16.79 5.65 8.68
N GLU A 118 15.67 6.07 9.24
CA GLU A 118 14.40 5.37 9.06
C GLU A 118 13.82 5.68 7.67
N ASN A 119 13.55 4.63 6.92
CA ASN A 119 12.90 4.69 5.62
C ASN A 119 11.62 3.85 5.65
N ARG A 120 10.74 4.10 4.68
CA ARG A 120 9.58 3.24 4.46
C ARG A 120 10.07 1.85 4.05
N LEU A 121 9.38 0.82 4.51
CA LEU A 121 9.73 -0.54 4.13
C LEU A 121 9.46 -0.85 2.65
N PHE A 122 8.48 -0.20 2.04
CA PHE A 122 8.03 -0.49 0.68
C PHE A 122 7.77 0.77 -0.14
N ASP A 123 7.86 0.59 -1.46
CA ASP A 123 7.51 1.56 -2.49
C ASP A 123 6.42 1.01 -3.42
N ILE A 124 5.76 1.91 -4.14
CA ILE A 124 4.83 1.54 -5.21
C ILE A 124 5.63 1.50 -6.51
N SER A 125 5.78 0.31 -7.10
CA SER A 125 6.47 0.13 -8.38
C SER A 125 5.57 0.38 -9.58
N GLU A 126 4.26 0.12 -9.46
CA GLU A 126 3.32 0.23 -10.57
C GLU A 126 1.91 0.62 -10.09
N ILE A 127 1.23 1.41 -10.91
CA ILE A 127 -0.18 1.81 -10.76
C ILE A 127 -0.86 1.69 -12.12
N ARG A 128 -1.81 0.74 -12.25
CA ARG A 128 -2.54 0.50 -13.50
C ARG A 128 -4.04 0.37 -13.27
N PRO A 129 -4.89 0.90 -14.18
CA PRO A 129 -6.33 0.68 -14.11
C PRO A 129 -6.63 -0.78 -14.47
N ILE A 130 -7.71 -1.34 -13.91
CA ILE A 130 -8.27 -2.65 -14.29
C ILE A 130 -9.71 -2.53 -14.77
#